data_AF-A0A1H9TIX9-F1
#
_entry.id   AF-A0A1H9TIX9-F1
#
_cell.length_a   1.000
_cell.length_b   1.000
_cell.length_c   1.000
_cell.angle_alpha   90.00
_cell.angle_beta   90.00
_cell.angle_gamma   90.00
#
_symmetry.space_group_name_H-M   'P 1'
#
loop_
_entity.id
_entity.type
_entity.pdbx_description
1 polymer ?
#
loop_
_entity_poly.entity_id
_entity_poly.type
_entity_poly.pdbx_seq_one_letter_code
_entity_poly.pdbx_strand_id
1 'polypeptide(L)'
;MMNILAFNDAVVAKYGHFAQVMLEVTIEEKNIVITAPISFLSDYSGMSLSILWEKSGIDNYQAIGLQDLYYTTHDNMTYDSNEQTLTVIDPNGMVLKVKA
;
A
#
# COMPACT_ATOMS: atom_id res chain seq x y z
N MET A 1 -1.97 -17.50 4.87
CA MET A 1 -2.35 -16.08 4.67
C MET A 1 -1.04 -15.33 4.47
N MET A 2 -0.73 -14.93 3.24
CA MET A 2 0.51 -14.21 2.95
C MET A 2 0.33 -12.76 3.40
N ASN A 3 1.19 -12.33 4.33
CA ASN A 3 1.11 -11.07 5.06
C ASN A 3 2.02 -10.00 4.43
N ILE A 4 1.82 -8.74 4.86
CA ILE A 4 2.63 -7.57 4.47
C ILE A 4 4.14 -7.77 4.63
N LEU A 5 4.61 -8.64 5.53
CA LEU A 5 6.03 -8.95 5.69
C LEU A 5 6.62 -9.58 4.42
N ALA A 6 5.92 -10.57 3.86
CA ALA A 6 6.35 -11.21 2.61
C ALA A 6 6.33 -10.24 1.42
N PHE A 7 5.40 -9.28 1.42
CA PHE A 7 5.40 -8.19 0.44
C PHE A 7 6.59 -7.26 0.62
N ASN A 8 6.87 -6.81 1.85
CA ASN A 8 8.04 -5.99 2.17
C ASN A 8 9.34 -6.69 1.73
N ASP A 9 9.49 -7.99 2.01
CA ASP A 9 10.66 -8.76 1.58
C ASP A 9 10.80 -8.79 0.06
N ALA A 10 9.68 -8.92 -0.68
CA ALA A 10 9.68 -8.86 -2.15
C ALA A 10 10.07 -7.48 -2.69
N VAL A 11 9.58 -6.40 -2.07
CA VAL A 11 9.95 -5.03 -2.42
C VAL A 11 11.44 -4.79 -2.13
N VAL A 12 11.94 -5.22 -0.97
CA VAL A 12 13.36 -5.09 -0.61
C VAL A 12 14.26 -5.89 -1.55
N ALA A 13 13.85 -7.10 -1.95
CA ALA A 13 14.61 -7.91 -2.91
C ALA A 13 14.75 -7.21 -4.28
N LYS A 14 13.78 -6.38 -4.68
CA LYS A 14 13.75 -5.69 -5.98
C LYS A 14 14.42 -4.31 -5.94
N TYR A 15 14.21 -3.53 -4.88
CA TYR A 15 14.66 -2.13 -4.80
C TYR A 15 15.77 -1.88 -3.77
N GLY A 16 16.17 -2.89 -2.99
CA GLY A 16 17.08 -2.72 -1.86
C GLY A 16 16.38 -2.19 -0.61
N HIS A 17 17.14 -1.78 0.41
CA HIS A 17 16.58 -1.14 1.60
C HIS A 17 16.21 0.32 1.33
N PHE A 18 15.05 0.75 1.83
CA PHE A 18 14.52 2.08 1.59
C PHE A 18 13.83 2.63 2.84
N ALA A 19 13.82 3.96 2.97
CA ALA A 19 12.88 4.65 3.87
C ALA A 19 11.52 4.84 3.19
N GLN A 20 11.56 5.15 1.89
CA GLN A 20 10.41 5.31 1.01
C GLN A 20 10.75 4.74 -0.37
N VAL A 21 9.78 4.07 -1.01
CA VAL A 21 9.90 3.53 -2.37
C VAL A 21 8.67 3.92 -3.19
N MET A 22 8.90 4.33 -4.44
CA MET A 22 7.83 4.68 -5.37
C MET A 22 7.24 3.40 -5.95
N LEU A 23 6.00 3.08 -5.60
CA LEU A 23 5.29 1.89 -6.10
C LEU A 23 4.01 2.29 -6.82
N GLU A 24 3.60 1.45 -7.77
CA GLU A 24 2.31 1.60 -8.44
C GLU A 24 1.18 1.23 -7.48
N VAL A 25 0.20 2.12 -7.37
CA VAL A 25 -1.02 1.95 -6.59
C VAL A 25 -2.20 2.09 -7.53
N THR A 26 -3.05 1.07 -7.54
CA THR A 26 -4.30 1.05 -8.31
C THR A 26 -5.49 1.07 -7.37
N ILE A 27 -6.45 1.95 -7.67
CA ILE A 27 -7.76 2.05 -7.01
C ILE A 27 -8.80 1.72 -8.08
N GLU A 28 -9.19 0.44 -8.14
CA GLU A 28 -9.96 -0.10 -9.27
C GLU A 28 -11.33 0.56 -9.41
N GLU A 29 -12.01 0.79 -8.29
CA GLU A 29 -13.37 1.35 -8.27
C GLU A 29 -13.42 2.80 -8.74
N LYS A 30 -12.27 3.49 -8.76
CA LYS A 30 -12.14 4.86 -9.24
C LYS A 30 -11.44 4.96 -10.59
N ASN A 31 -10.97 3.83 -11.15
CA ASN A 31 -10.15 3.78 -12.36
C ASN A 31 -8.92 4.69 -12.25
N ILE A 32 -8.27 4.69 -11.08
CA ILE A 32 -7.09 5.49 -10.78
C ILE A 32 -5.88 4.56 -10.69
N VAL A 33 -4.83 4.92 -11.42
CA VAL A 33 -3.51 4.27 -11.36
C VAL A 33 -2.47 5.36 -11.14
N ILE A 34 -1.71 5.28 -10.06
CA ILE A 34 -0.69 6.28 -9.71
C ILE A 34 0.59 5.60 -9.26
N THR A 35 1.69 6.34 -9.26
CA THR A 35 2.89 5.96 -8.51
C THR A 35 3.00 6.81 -7.25
N ALA A 36 3.05 6.18 -6.08
CA ALA A 36 3.10 6.87 -4.79
C ALA A 36 4.31 6.44 -3.95
N PRO A 37 4.89 7.34 -3.15
CA PRO A 37 5.86 6.97 -2.14
C PRO A 37 5.20 6.11 -1.06
N ILE A 38 5.77 4.93 -0.82
CA ILE A 38 5.32 3.97 0.18
C ILE A 38 6.41 3.76 1.22
N SER A 39 6.01 3.72 2.49
CA SER A 39 6.88 3.36 3.62
C SER A 39 6.29 2.17 4.36
N PHE A 40 7.16 1.29 4.86
CA PHE A 40 6.78 0.28 5.84
C PHE A 40 7.19 0.77 7.22
N LEU A 41 6.21 0.85 8.13
CA LEU A 41 6.39 1.28 9.50
C LEU A 41 6.23 0.06 10.40
N SER A 42 7.16 -0.16 11.32
CA SER A 42 7.05 -1.25 12.29
C SER A 42 6.98 -0.67 13.69
N ASP A 43 5.98 -1.09 14.46
CA ASP A 43 5.82 -0.74 15.86
C ASP A 43 5.47 -2.01 16.68
N TYR A 44 5.18 -1.83 17.97
CA TYR A 44 4.82 -2.94 18.87
C TYR A 44 3.51 -3.66 18.49
N SER A 45 2.68 -3.08 17.63
CA SER A 45 1.42 -3.63 17.14
C SER A 45 1.55 -4.39 15.81
N GLY A 46 2.69 -4.26 15.13
CA GLY A 46 3.02 -5.01 13.91
C GLY A 46 3.69 -4.16 12.83
N MET A 47 3.46 -4.52 11.57
CA MET A 47 3.96 -3.78 10.42
C MET A 47 2.80 -3.10 9.69
N SER A 48 3.03 -1.88 9.25
CA SER A 48 2.02 -1.06 8.60
C SER A 48 2.57 -0.50 7.30
N LEU A 49 1.67 -0.25 6.36
CA LEU A 49 1.93 0.38 5.10
C LEU A 49 1.40 1.82 5.15
N SER A 50 2.26 2.77 4.81
CA SER A 50 1.91 4.18 4.67
C SER A 50 2.09 4.62 3.22
N ILE A 51 1.09 5.33 2.68
CA ILE A 51 1.09 5.87 1.31
C ILE A 51 1.02 7.40 1.39
N LEU A 52 1.96 8.09 0.75
CA LEU A 52 1.99 9.55 0.73
C LEU A 52 1.29 10.12 -0.53
N TRP A 53 0.06 10.62 -0.39
CA TRP A 53 -0.78 11.04 -1.52
C TRP A 53 -0.44 12.41 -2.13
N GLU A 54 -0.03 13.41 -1.33
CA GLU A 54 0.21 14.77 -1.85
C GLU A 54 1.26 14.82 -2.97
N LYS A 55 2.26 13.94 -2.94
CA LYS A 55 3.29 13.86 -3.98
C LYS A 55 2.90 12.99 -5.18
N SER A 56 1.81 12.23 -5.08
CA SER A 56 1.38 11.29 -6.13
C SER A 56 0.33 11.86 -7.09
N GLY A 57 0.06 13.16 -7.02
CA GLY A 57 -0.88 13.85 -7.91
C GLY A 57 -2.35 13.61 -7.58
N ILE A 58 -2.66 12.93 -6.49
CA ILE A 58 -4.00 12.91 -5.90
C ILE A 58 -4.08 14.04 -4.88
N ASP A 59 -4.28 15.25 -5.39
CA ASP A 59 -4.69 16.37 -4.54
C ASP A 59 -6.03 16.00 -3.91
N ASN A 60 -6.05 15.92 -2.58
CA ASN A 60 -7.25 15.63 -1.79
C ASN A 60 -7.79 14.19 -1.97
N TYR A 61 -6.99 13.18 -1.61
CA TYR A 61 -7.41 11.77 -1.57
C TYR A 61 -8.73 11.54 -0.77
N GLN A 62 -9.06 12.41 0.19
CA GLN A 62 -10.34 12.38 0.90
C GLN A 62 -11.54 12.57 -0.03
N ALA A 63 -11.40 13.37 -1.09
CA ALA A 63 -12.45 13.60 -2.08
C ALA A 63 -12.81 12.34 -2.90
N ILE A 64 -11.87 11.40 -3.02
CA ILE A 64 -12.15 10.08 -3.65
C ILE A 64 -12.61 9.03 -2.63
N GLY A 65 -12.74 9.40 -1.35
CA GLY A 65 -13.26 8.55 -0.27
C GLY A 65 -12.20 7.77 0.50
N LEU A 66 -10.93 8.06 0.28
CA LEU A 66 -9.80 7.49 1.01
C LEU A 66 -9.56 8.25 2.33
N GLN A 67 -9.12 7.57 3.39
CA GLN A 67 -8.77 8.22 4.68
C GLN A 67 -7.28 8.60 4.76
N ASP A 68 -6.84 9.28 5.83
CA ASP A 68 -5.41 9.45 6.10
C ASP A 68 -4.79 8.07 6.27
N LEU A 69 -3.93 7.69 5.34
CA LEU A 69 -3.73 6.27 5.04
C LEU A 69 -2.50 5.69 5.71
N TYR A 70 -2.78 5.10 6.87
CA TYR A 70 -1.95 4.15 7.57
C TYR A 70 -2.72 2.84 7.67
N TYR A 71 -2.28 1.83 6.92
CA TYR A 71 -2.86 0.50 6.99
C TYR A 71 -1.97 -0.40 7.84
N THR A 72 -2.48 -0.96 8.92
CA THR A 72 -1.74 -1.86 9.79
C THR A 72 -1.82 -3.31 9.30
N THR A 73 -0.98 -4.19 9.85
CA THR A 73 -0.94 -5.67 9.66
C THR A 73 -2.26 -6.42 9.89
N HIS A 74 -3.40 -5.73 10.05
CA HIS A 74 -4.70 -6.33 10.31
C HIS A 74 -5.21 -7.18 9.14
N ASP A 75 -6.36 -7.81 9.36
CA ASP A 75 -7.04 -8.73 8.43
C ASP A 75 -7.48 -8.10 7.08
N ASN A 76 -7.08 -6.85 6.82
CA ASN A 76 -7.44 -6.10 5.63
C ASN A 76 -6.37 -6.11 4.53
N MET A 77 -5.28 -6.87 4.70
CA MET A 77 -4.23 -7.02 3.69
C MET A 77 -4.04 -8.46 3.23
N THR A 78 -3.88 -8.66 1.92
CA THR A 78 -3.54 -9.95 1.34
C THR A 78 -2.50 -9.79 0.25
N TYR A 79 -1.39 -10.51 0.36
CA TYR A 79 -0.33 -10.52 -0.65
C TYR A 79 -0.47 -11.68 -1.63
N ASP A 80 -0.43 -11.40 -2.94
CA ASP A 80 -0.27 -12.38 -4.01
C ASP A 80 1.17 -12.40 -4.51
N SER A 81 1.90 -13.48 -4.24
CA SER A 81 3.29 -13.65 -4.64
C SER A 81 3.50 -13.88 -6.13
N ASN A 82 2.49 -14.35 -6.86
CA ASN A 82 2.58 -14.57 -8.31
C ASN A 82 2.48 -13.23 -9.06
N GLU A 83 1.56 -12.36 -8.62
CA GLU A 83 1.37 -11.03 -9.21
C GLU A 83 2.30 -9.96 -8.61
N GLN A 84 2.95 -10.28 -7.48
CA GLN A 84 3.72 -9.34 -6.67
C GLN A 84 2.88 -8.13 -6.21
N THR A 85 1.62 -8.40 -5.85
CA THR A 85 0.61 -7.38 -5.54
C THR A 85 0.11 -7.56 -4.11
N LEU A 86 0.18 -6.50 -3.31
CA LEU A 86 -0.51 -6.40 -2.04
C LEU A 86 -1.88 -5.77 -2.26
N THR A 87 -2.93 -6.52 -1.96
CA THR A 87 -4.31 -5.99 -1.91
C THR A 87 -4.59 -5.49 -0.51
N VAL A 88 -5.11 -4.28 -0.40
CA VAL A 88 -5.52 -3.64 0.85
C VAL A 88 -6.98 -3.24 0.76
N ILE A 89 -7.76 -3.57 1.77
CA ILE A 89 -9.15 -3.16 1.91
C ILE A 89 -9.20 -2.01 2.91
N ASP A 90 -9.63 -0.84 2.44
CA ASP A 90 -9.83 0.33 3.27
C ASP A 90 -10.99 0.12 4.27
N PRO A 91 -11.03 0.80 5.44
CA PRO A 91 -12.18 0.73 6.35
C PRO A 91 -13.52 1.10 5.69
N ASN A 92 -13.52 1.90 4.61
CA ASN A 92 -14.72 2.21 3.83
C ASN A 92 -15.05 1.13 2.77
N GLY A 93 -14.30 0.02 2.72
CA GLY A 93 -14.48 -1.09 1.79
C GLY A 93 -13.83 -0.91 0.42
N MET A 94 -13.03 0.14 0.22
CA MET A 94 -12.33 0.40 -1.05
C MET A 94 -11.13 -0.53 -1.23
N VAL A 95 -10.95 -1.07 -2.43
CA VAL A 95 -9.85 -1.98 -2.74
C VAL A 95 -8.69 -1.22 -3.38
N LEU A 96 -7.54 -1.27 -2.71
CA LEU A 96 -6.28 -0.75 -3.21
C LEU A 96 -5.36 -1.90 -3.53
N LYS A 97 -4.66 -1.80 -4.66
CA LYS A 97 -3.64 -2.75 -5.08
C LYS A 97 -2.31 -2.05 -5.19
N VAL A 98 -1.32 -2.53 -4.45
CA VAL A 98 0.05 -2.01 -4.45
C VAL A 98 0.97 -3.04 -5.09
N LYS A 99 1.70 -2.64 -6.13
CA LYS A 99 2.56 -3.55 -6.88
C LYS A 99 4.03 -3.34 -6.54
N ALA A 100 4.73 -4.41 -6.18
CA ALA A 100 6.18 -4.42 -5.97
C ALA A 100 6.90 -4.35 -7.32
#